data_AF-A0A1H0NX47-F1
#
_entry.id   AF-A0A1H0NX47-F1
#
_cell.length_a   1.000
_cell.length_b   1.000
_cell.length_c   1.000
_cell.angle_alpha   90.00
_cell.angle_beta   90.00
_cell.angle_gamma   90.00
#
_symmetry.space_group_name_H-M   'P 1'
#
loop_
_entity.id
_entity.type
_entity.pdbx_description
1 polymer ?
#
loop_
_entity_poly.entity_id
_entity_poly.type
_entity_poly.pdbx_seq_one_letter_code
_entity_poly.pdbx_strand_id
1 'polypeptide(L)'
;MTYDAQTPLPGYGYSTPVQPAPDHRMPGIGAAAAVLGFVEAGLGLTLVAYVLFTFATLGAGADDGGAVAVLVGVIVISGLTLLGSLFLARRSGRRLLIGATIAEIVIVLGLGVWAVADYSSVMASPVYYDYQGSPSNSGPDTAVVVALLAVLMVGFAMPVVRLALVAQPTVGTWLQNRPPAAPVWSAENQQWVAPRSGAGVVVALMAPVALLLVATVVVLANAEDQFDYYGATDTPAGVYGTDSEWSSLYDGGDPVQPPSSSDPFYESQYDADAQDCYDGDLGACDDLYSETEVGSLYEWLGSTCGGRQESETYGTCE
;
A
#
# COMPACT_ATOMS: atom_id res chain seq x y z
N MET A 1 -66.28 65.09 12.05
CA MET A 1 -66.04 64.17 10.93
C MET A 1 -65.67 62.82 11.52
N THR A 2 -66.70 62.01 11.71
CA THR A 2 -66.66 60.66 12.27
C THR A 2 -66.27 59.68 11.18
N TYR A 3 -65.20 58.92 11.40
CA TYR A 3 -64.81 57.83 10.51
C TYR A 3 -65.74 56.64 10.73
N ASP A 4 -66.46 56.27 9.68
CA ASP A 4 -67.33 55.10 9.62
C ASP A 4 -66.51 53.81 9.74
N ALA A 5 -67.04 52.91 10.55
CA ALA A 5 -66.53 51.57 10.76
C ALA A 5 -66.66 50.74 9.47
N GLN A 6 -65.52 50.33 8.92
CA GLN A 6 -65.45 49.37 7.83
C GLN A 6 -65.99 48.02 8.29
N THR A 7 -66.99 47.55 7.56
CA THR A 7 -67.55 46.19 7.61
C THR A 7 -66.46 45.14 7.30
N PRO A 8 -66.33 44.07 8.10
CA PRO A 8 -65.44 42.97 7.78
C PRO A 8 -65.97 42.21 6.57
N LEU A 9 -65.16 42.11 5.52
CA LEU A 9 -65.46 41.33 4.32
C LEU A 9 -65.60 39.83 4.69
N PRO A 10 -66.59 39.11 4.14
CA PRO A 10 -66.79 37.69 4.41
C PRO A 10 -65.58 36.88 3.92
N GLY A 11 -65.07 36.05 4.82
CA GLY A 11 -63.84 35.30 4.67
C GLY A 11 -63.85 34.36 3.47
N TYR A 12 -63.00 34.67 2.50
CA TYR A 12 -62.39 33.66 1.66
C TYR A 12 -61.35 32.93 2.49
N GLY A 13 -61.80 31.92 3.24
CA GLY A 13 -60.94 30.94 3.88
C GLY A 13 -60.25 30.09 2.82
N TYR A 14 -59.24 30.65 2.16
CA TYR A 14 -58.23 29.83 1.51
C TYR A 14 -57.44 29.15 2.62
N SER A 15 -57.90 27.99 3.04
CA SER A 15 -57.01 26.98 3.61
C SER A 15 -56.04 26.61 2.50
N THR A 16 -54.97 27.39 2.36
CA THR A 16 -53.80 26.94 1.61
C THR A 16 -53.48 25.57 2.17
N PRO A 17 -53.59 24.49 1.37
CA PRO A 17 -53.21 23.18 1.86
C PRO A 17 -51.79 23.34 2.39
N VAL A 18 -51.63 23.15 3.70
CA VAL A 18 -50.32 23.14 4.33
C VAL A 18 -49.66 21.90 3.79
N GLN A 19 -49.02 22.06 2.64
CA GLN A 19 -48.25 21.01 2.01
C GLN A 19 -47.14 20.71 3.01
N PRO A 20 -47.11 19.49 3.59
CA PRO A 20 -46.15 19.17 4.63
C PRO A 20 -44.76 19.48 4.09
N ALA A 21 -43.96 20.19 4.91
CA ALA A 21 -42.61 20.55 4.55
C ALA A 21 -41.89 19.30 4.02
N PRO A 22 -41.24 19.35 2.84
CA PRO A 22 -40.59 18.18 2.27
C PRO A 22 -39.62 17.59 3.30
N ASP A 23 -39.70 16.29 3.57
CA ASP A 23 -38.77 15.65 4.50
C ASP A 23 -37.36 15.71 3.88
N HIS A 24 -36.51 16.56 4.46
CA HIS A 24 -35.16 16.80 3.97
C HIS A 24 -34.15 15.76 4.48
N ARG A 25 -34.59 14.76 5.25
CA ARG A 25 -33.70 13.72 5.77
C ARG A 25 -33.10 12.90 4.62
N MET A 26 -31.82 12.60 4.75
CA MET A 26 -31.15 11.66 3.86
C MET A 26 -31.83 10.29 4.03
N PRO A 27 -32.18 9.58 2.95
CA PRO A 27 -32.70 8.22 3.08
C PRO A 27 -31.65 7.38 3.80
N GLY A 28 -32.06 6.55 4.75
CA GLY A 28 -31.14 5.75 5.57
C GLY A 28 -30.15 4.92 4.74
N ILE A 29 -30.58 4.47 3.56
CA ILE A 29 -29.75 3.74 2.57
C ILE A 29 -28.60 4.61 2.03
N GLY A 30 -28.86 5.90 1.75
CA GLY A 30 -27.82 6.82 1.30
C GLY A 30 -26.79 7.12 2.39
N ALA A 31 -27.25 7.27 3.64
CA ALA A 31 -26.36 7.44 4.79
C ALA A 31 -25.50 6.19 5.03
N ALA A 32 -26.10 5.00 4.96
CA ALA A 32 -25.39 3.72 5.07
C ALA A 32 -24.29 3.58 4.01
N ALA A 33 -24.57 3.94 2.75
CA ALA A 33 -23.56 3.87 1.69
C ALA A 33 -22.39 4.84 1.91
N ALA A 34 -22.66 6.05 2.42
CA ALA A 34 -21.60 7.00 2.76
C ALA A 34 -20.76 6.53 3.95
N VAL A 35 -21.39 6.01 5.01
CA VAL A 35 -20.69 5.44 6.17
C VAL A 35 -19.82 4.27 5.77
N LEU A 36 -20.33 3.37 4.93
CA LEU A 36 -19.56 2.22 4.45
C LEU A 36 -18.30 2.66 3.70
N GLY A 37 -18.40 3.67 2.82
CA GLY A 37 -17.24 4.21 2.14
C GLY A 37 -16.23 4.91 3.08
N PHE A 38 -16.68 5.56 4.16
CA PHE A 38 -15.76 6.08 5.19
C PHE A 38 -15.02 4.98 5.94
N VAL A 39 -15.73 3.91 6.33
CA VAL A 39 -15.14 2.76 7.02
C VAL A 39 -14.11 2.08 6.13
N GLU A 40 -14.45 1.84 4.88
CA GLU A 40 -13.60 1.16 3.90
C GLU A 40 -12.31 1.94 3.61
N ALA A 41 -12.42 3.25 3.39
CA ALA A 41 -11.24 4.08 3.21
C ALA A 41 -10.39 4.19 4.49
N GLY A 42 -11.01 4.19 5.68
CA GLY A 42 -10.29 4.15 6.95
C GLY A 42 -9.51 2.84 7.13
N LEU A 43 -10.11 1.71 6.77
CA LEU A 43 -9.44 0.41 6.77
C LEU A 43 -8.29 0.37 5.75
N GLY A 44 -8.50 0.88 4.54
CA GLY A 44 -7.45 0.97 3.51
C GLY A 44 -6.24 1.79 3.97
N LEU A 45 -6.47 2.97 4.57
CA LEU A 45 -5.40 3.80 5.12
C LEU A 45 -4.70 3.17 6.33
N THR A 46 -5.45 2.44 7.17
CA THR A 46 -4.86 1.70 8.31
C THR A 46 -3.95 0.58 7.82
N LEU A 47 -4.36 -0.14 6.77
CA LEU A 47 -3.54 -1.17 6.13
C LEU A 47 -2.25 -0.58 5.55
N VAL A 48 -2.35 0.55 4.84
CA VAL A 48 -1.17 1.28 4.34
C VAL A 48 -0.22 1.65 5.48
N ALA A 49 -0.75 2.23 6.57
CA ALA A 49 0.07 2.60 7.72
C ALA A 49 0.75 1.39 8.37
N TYR A 50 0.03 0.26 8.48
CA TYR A 50 0.60 -0.99 8.99
C TYR A 50 1.72 -1.50 8.09
N VAL A 51 1.50 -1.56 6.77
CA VAL A 51 2.52 -2.02 5.81
C VAL A 51 3.75 -1.12 5.85
N LEU A 52 3.57 0.21 5.83
CA LEU A 52 4.68 1.15 5.96
C LEU A 52 5.45 0.98 7.26
N PHE A 53 4.74 0.76 8.38
CA PHE A 53 5.37 0.45 9.66
C PHE A 53 6.18 -0.85 9.58
N THR A 54 5.60 -1.91 9.00
CA THR A 54 6.29 -3.20 8.81
C THR A 54 7.56 -3.04 7.98
N PHE A 55 7.50 -2.35 6.83
CA PHE A 55 8.67 -2.03 6.01
C PHE A 55 9.74 -1.27 6.82
N ALA A 56 9.34 -0.24 7.55
CA ALA A 56 10.24 0.54 8.38
C ALA A 56 10.88 -0.28 9.53
N THR A 57 10.17 -1.27 10.07
CA THR A 57 10.67 -2.10 11.18
C THR A 57 11.47 -3.33 10.75
N LEU A 58 11.17 -3.91 9.58
CA LEU A 58 11.76 -5.18 9.16
C LEU A 58 12.89 -5.02 8.15
N GLY A 59 13.15 -3.80 7.66
CA GLY A 59 14.20 -3.56 6.67
C GLY A 59 14.00 -4.35 5.38
N ALA A 60 12.75 -4.66 5.03
CA ALA A 60 12.46 -5.32 3.77
C ALA A 60 12.87 -4.37 2.61
N GLY A 61 13.81 -4.81 1.78
CA GLY A 61 14.28 -4.07 0.62
C GLY A 61 13.10 -3.62 -0.24
N ALA A 62 13.10 -2.33 -0.60
CA ALA A 62 12.08 -1.75 -1.47
C ALA A 62 12.29 -2.12 -2.96
N ASP A 63 13.19 -3.06 -3.24
CA ASP A 63 13.67 -3.39 -4.58
C ASP A 63 12.55 -3.89 -5.50
N ASP A 64 11.49 -4.45 -4.91
CA ASP A 64 10.25 -4.73 -5.61
C ASP A 64 9.39 -3.46 -5.73
N GLY A 65 9.62 -2.68 -6.79
CA GLY A 65 8.77 -1.54 -7.17
C GLY A 65 7.27 -1.86 -7.24
N GLY A 66 6.90 -3.14 -7.28
CA GLY A 66 5.53 -3.63 -7.12
C GLY A 66 4.88 -3.23 -5.78
N ALA A 67 5.58 -3.37 -4.65
CA ALA A 67 5.02 -3.06 -3.33
C ALA A 67 4.67 -1.57 -3.19
N VAL A 68 5.54 -0.71 -3.69
CA VAL A 68 5.32 0.75 -3.73
C VAL A 68 4.14 1.10 -4.61
N ALA A 69 4.03 0.50 -5.80
CA ALA A 69 2.90 0.73 -6.70
C ALA A 69 1.56 0.32 -6.06
N VAL A 70 1.53 -0.80 -5.33
CA VAL A 70 0.34 -1.25 -4.60
C VAL A 70 -0.04 -0.26 -3.50
N LEU A 71 0.92 0.20 -2.69
CA LEU A 71 0.69 1.19 -1.63
C LEU A 71 0.11 2.49 -2.18
N VAL A 72 0.71 3.03 -3.24
CA VAL A 72 0.22 4.25 -3.91
C VAL A 72 -1.20 4.03 -4.44
N GLY A 73 -1.46 2.88 -5.05
CA GLY A 73 -2.79 2.50 -5.52
C GLY A 73 -3.84 2.52 -4.42
N VAL A 74 -3.55 1.87 -3.27
CA VAL A 74 -4.46 1.82 -2.12
C VAL A 74 -4.73 3.22 -1.55
N ILE A 75 -3.72 4.09 -1.46
CA ILE A 75 -3.89 5.46 -0.98
C ILE A 75 -4.80 6.27 -1.91
N VAL A 76 -4.55 6.20 -3.22
CA VAL A 76 -5.35 6.92 -4.22
C VAL A 76 -6.81 6.47 -4.19
N ILE A 77 -7.06 5.16 -4.16
CA ILE A 77 -8.42 4.61 -4.06
C ILE A 77 -9.10 5.06 -2.77
N SER A 78 -8.42 4.93 -1.62
CA SER A 78 -8.96 5.34 -0.32
C SER A 78 -9.35 6.83 -0.33
N GLY A 79 -8.52 7.70 -0.91
CA GLY A 79 -8.83 9.12 -1.10
C GLY A 79 -10.05 9.37 -1.99
N LEU A 80 -10.15 8.67 -3.13
CA LEU A 80 -11.31 8.77 -4.02
C LEU A 80 -12.60 8.27 -3.36
N THR A 81 -12.52 7.23 -2.55
CA THR A 81 -13.65 6.67 -1.79
C THR A 81 -14.12 7.63 -0.69
N LEU A 82 -13.20 8.27 0.05
CA LEU A 82 -13.52 9.33 1.02
C LEU A 82 -14.23 10.50 0.34
N LEU A 83 -13.66 10.97 -0.78
CA LEU A 83 -14.25 12.04 -1.57
C LEU A 83 -15.65 11.68 -2.07
N GLY A 84 -15.80 10.50 -2.67
CA GLY A 84 -17.08 10.00 -3.17
C GLY A 84 -18.14 9.93 -2.09
N SER A 85 -17.78 9.45 -0.91
CA SER A 85 -18.66 9.31 0.26
C SER A 85 -19.10 10.67 0.80
N LEU A 86 -18.15 11.60 0.94
CA LEU A 86 -18.43 12.98 1.34
C LEU A 86 -19.35 13.69 0.34
N PHE A 87 -19.05 13.55 -0.95
CA PHE A 87 -19.82 14.15 -2.02
C PHE A 87 -21.23 13.56 -2.12
N LEU A 88 -21.39 12.26 -1.87
CA LEU A 88 -22.69 11.62 -1.73
C LEU A 88 -23.48 12.20 -0.55
N ALA A 89 -22.85 12.39 0.61
CA ALA A 89 -23.48 13.04 1.78
C ALA A 89 -23.95 14.46 1.46
N ARG A 90 -23.22 15.17 0.58
CA ARG A 90 -23.61 16.50 0.07
C ARG A 90 -24.60 16.47 -1.11
N ARG A 91 -25.11 15.30 -1.51
CA ARG A 91 -25.98 15.09 -2.69
C ARG A 91 -25.33 15.35 -4.06
N SER A 92 -24.02 15.48 -4.17
CA SER A 92 -23.31 15.75 -5.45
C SER A 92 -22.08 14.88 -5.55
N GLY A 93 -22.26 13.60 -5.90
CA GLY A 93 -21.11 12.69 -6.01
C GLY A 93 -21.38 11.30 -6.54
N ARG A 94 -22.62 10.99 -6.93
CA ARG A 94 -22.97 9.62 -7.31
C ARG A 94 -22.07 9.04 -8.39
N ARG A 95 -21.75 9.81 -9.43
CA ARG A 95 -20.86 9.37 -10.51
C ARG A 95 -19.43 9.15 -10.03
N LEU A 96 -18.93 10.04 -9.16
CA LEU A 96 -17.58 9.91 -8.59
C LEU A 96 -17.47 8.65 -7.72
N LEU A 97 -18.44 8.43 -6.82
CA LEU A 97 -18.44 7.28 -5.93
C LEU A 97 -18.61 5.96 -6.71
N ILE A 98 -19.47 5.92 -7.74
CA ILE A 98 -19.59 4.74 -8.62
C ILE A 98 -18.26 4.48 -9.33
N GLY A 99 -17.64 5.52 -9.91
CA GLY A 99 -16.34 5.39 -10.58
C GLY A 99 -15.24 4.88 -9.65
N ALA A 100 -15.11 5.46 -8.46
CA ALA A 100 -14.17 5.01 -7.44
C ALA A 100 -14.41 3.56 -7.03
N THR A 101 -15.68 3.17 -6.85
CA THR A 101 -16.06 1.79 -6.49
C THR A 101 -15.74 0.78 -7.59
N ILE A 102 -15.94 1.14 -8.86
CA ILE A 102 -15.56 0.27 -9.98
C ILE A 102 -14.04 0.14 -10.06
N ALA A 103 -13.30 1.24 -9.92
CA ALA A 103 -11.84 1.20 -9.92
C ALA A 103 -11.29 0.32 -8.79
N GLU A 104 -11.86 0.43 -7.58
CA GLU A 104 -11.53 -0.41 -6.44
C GLU A 104 -11.77 -1.89 -6.72
N ILE A 105 -12.93 -2.26 -7.26
CA ILE A 105 -13.23 -3.66 -7.64
C ILE A 105 -12.21 -4.19 -8.66
N VAL A 106 -11.88 -3.41 -9.70
CA VAL A 106 -10.90 -3.81 -10.73
C VAL A 106 -9.52 -4.04 -10.11
N ILE A 107 -9.10 -3.18 -9.20
CA ILE A 107 -7.79 -3.29 -8.54
C ILE A 107 -7.75 -4.49 -7.61
N VAL A 108 -8.78 -4.72 -6.79
CA VAL A 108 -8.86 -5.90 -5.92
C VAL A 108 -8.84 -7.20 -6.73
N LEU A 109 -9.57 -7.24 -7.86
CA LEU A 109 -9.53 -8.40 -8.76
C LEU A 109 -8.17 -8.58 -9.41
N GLY A 110 -7.52 -7.50 -9.86
CA GLY A 110 -6.18 -7.53 -10.42
C GLY A 110 -5.15 -8.06 -9.42
N LEU A 111 -5.18 -7.56 -8.17
CA LEU A 111 -4.33 -8.04 -7.08
C LEU A 111 -4.61 -9.50 -6.74
N GLY A 112 -5.88 -9.92 -6.76
CA GLY A 112 -6.24 -11.32 -6.56
C GLY A 112 -5.69 -12.24 -7.65
N VAL A 113 -5.77 -11.84 -8.92
CA VAL A 113 -5.19 -12.59 -10.04
C VAL A 113 -3.67 -12.65 -9.93
N TRP A 114 -3.03 -11.52 -9.62
CA TRP A 114 -1.58 -11.46 -9.43
C TRP A 114 -1.12 -12.35 -8.28
N ALA A 115 -1.76 -12.27 -7.11
CA ALA A 115 -1.43 -13.11 -5.96
C ALA A 115 -1.62 -14.61 -6.25
N VAL A 116 -2.65 -14.99 -7.01
CA VAL A 116 -2.84 -16.39 -7.44
C VAL A 116 -1.75 -16.82 -8.41
N ALA A 117 -1.35 -15.96 -9.36
CA ALA A 117 -0.28 -16.27 -10.29
C ALA A 117 1.05 -16.47 -9.58
N ASP A 118 1.42 -15.54 -8.69
CA ASP A 118 2.64 -15.58 -7.89
C ASP A 118 2.69 -16.80 -6.96
N TYR A 119 1.57 -17.07 -6.28
CA TYR A 119 1.43 -18.27 -5.45
C TYR A 119 1.52 -19.57 -6.28
N SER A 120 0.98 -19.57 -7.49
CA SER A 120 1.06 -20.74 -8.37
C SER A 120 2.48 -21.02 -8.87
N SER A 121 3.31 -19.99 -9.07
CA SER A 121 4.74 -20.18 -9.38
C SER A 121 5.51 -20.78 -8.21
N VAL A 122 5.22 -20.36 -6.97
CA VAL A 122 5.85 -20.94 -5.77
C VAL A 122 5.46 -22.42 -5.63
N MET A 123 4.19 -22.75 -5.83
CA MET A 123 3.70 -24.13 -5.72
C MET A 123 4.12 -25.03 -6.89
N ALA A 124 4.48 -24.46 -8.03
CA ALA A 124 4.96 -25.22 -9.20
C ALA A 124 6.43 -25.63 -9.08
N SER A 125 7.20 -25.04 -8.15
CA SER A 125 8.59 -25.43 -7.90
C SER A 125 8.63 -26.79 -7.16
N PRO A 126 9.20 -27.84 -7.76
CA PRO A 126 9.26 -29.15 -7.13
C PRO A 126 10.28 -29.14 -5.98
N VAL A 127 9.80 -29.31 -4.75
CA VAL A 127 10.58 -29.55 -3.52
C VAL A 127 11.49 -28.38 -3.13
N TYR A 128 10.96 -27.51 -2.26
CA TYR A 128 11.79 -26.59 -1.48
C TYR A 128 12.61 -27.45 -0.49
N TYR A 129 13.89 -27.66 -0.78
CA TYR A 129 14.82 -28.22 0.18
C TYR A 129 15.16 -27.10 1.17
N ASP A 130 14.99 -27.36 2.46
CA ASP A 130 15.55 -26.50 3.51
C ASP A 130 17.08 -26.48 3.36
N TYR A 131 17.74 -25.43 3.85
CA TYR A 131 19.21 -25.27 3.82
C TYR A 131 19.97 -26.49 4.39
N GLN A 132 19.30 -27.32 5.19
CA GLN A 132 19.86 -28.57 5.74
C GLN A 132 19.61 -29.83 4.89
N GLY A 133 19.10 -29.70 3.65
CA GLY A 133 18.80 -30.84 2.77
C GLY A 133 17.69 -31.76 3.29
N SER A 134 17.03 -31.40 4.39
CA SER A 134 15.91 -32.14 4.95
C SER A 134 14.60 -31.67 4.30
N PRO A 135 13.69 -32.59 3.94
CA PRO A 135 12.38 -32.20 3.45
C PRO A 135 11.61 -31.49 4.57
N SER A 136 11.58 -30.16 4.53
CA SER A 136 10.73 -29.38 5.42
C SER A 136 9.27 -29.56 4.97
N ASN A 137 8.45 -30.16 5.83
CA ASN A 137 7.00 -30.25 5.61
C ASN A 137 6.27 -28.91 5.86
N SER A 138 7.01 -27.83 6.11
CA SER A 138 6.47 -26.47 6.12
C SER A 138 6.24 -26.03 4.68
N GLY A 139 5.21 -26.59 4.04
CA GLY A 139 4.60 -25.93 2.90
C GLY A 139 4.20 -24.50 3.27
N PRO A 140 3.94 -23.62 2.29
CA PRO A 140 3.50 -22.26 2.55
C PRO A 140 2.41 -22.28 3.61
N ASP A 141 2.62 -21.52 4.68
CA ASP A 141 1.75 -21.54 5.84
C ASP A 141 0.31 -21.40 5.37
N THR A 142 -0.46 -22.48 5.45
CA THR A 142 -1.85 -22.49 4.98
C THR A 142 -2.66 -21.36 5.62
N ALA A 143 -2.24 -20.91 6.81
CA ALA A 143 -2.73 -19.72 7.48
C ALA A 143 -2.56 -18.43 6.66
N VAL A 144 -1.41 -18.22 6.01
CA VAL A 144 -1.12 -17.03 5.18
C VAL A 144 -2.04 -17.02 3.95
N VAL A 145 -2.20 -18.16 3.29
CA VAL A 145 -3.07 -18.28 2.11
C VAL A 145 -4.53 -18.01 2.46
N VAL A 146 -5.00 -18.61 3.56
CA VAL A 146 -6.36 -18.41 4.06
C VAL A 146 -6.58 -16.95 4.46
N ALA A 147 -5.59 -16.32 5.10
CA ALA A 147 -5.65 -14.90 5.43
C ALA A 147 -5.72 -14.02 4.18
N LEU A 148 -4.91 -14.30 3.16
CA LEU A 148 -4.88 -13.53 1.91
C LEU A 148 -6.20 -13.66 1.14
N LEU A 149 -6.75 -14.87 1.04
CA LEU A 149 -8.09 -15.10 0.47
C LEU A 149 -9.19 -14.38 1.26
N ALA A 150 -9.12 -14.39 2.60
CA ALA A 150 -10.09 -13.67 3.43
C ALA A 150 -10.02 -12.15 3.19
N VAL A 151 -8.81 -11.58 3.08
CA VAL A 151 -8.61 -10.16 2.76
C VAL A 151 -9.18 -9.82 1.38
N LEU A 152 -8.92 -10.63 0.36
CA LEU A 152 -9.47 -10.44 -0.98
C LEU A 152 -11.01 -10.52 -1.00
N MET A 153 -11.59 -11.49 -0.28
CA MET A 153 -13.04 -11.67 -0.18
C MET A 153 -13.71 -10.48 0.50
N VAL A 154 -13.15 -9.99 1.62
CA VAL A 154 -13.66 -8.82 2.33
C VAL A 154 -13.48 -7.56 1.49
N GLY A 155 -12.30 -7.37 0.89
CA GLY A 155 -11.98 -6.26 0.00
C GLY A 155 -12.85 -6.20 -1.25
N PHE A 156 -13.39 -7.34 -1.71
CA PHE A 156 -14.35 -7.39 -2.81
C PHE A 156 -15.80 -7.18 -2.36
N ALA A 157 -16.20 -7.74 -1.20
CA ALA A 157 -17.58 -7.69 -0.74
C ALA A 157 -18.03 -6.27 -0.38
N MET A 158 -17.18 -5.48 0.30
CA MET A 158 -17.53 -4.11 0.71
C MET A 158 -17.87 -3.18 -0.47
N PRO A 159 -17.04 -3.05 -1.52
CA PRO A 159 -17.34 -2.14 -2.62
C PRO A 159 -18.56 -2.61 -3.42
N VAL A 160 -18.81 -3.92 -3.52
CA VAL A 160 -20.03 -4.45 -4.16
C VAL A 160 -21.29 -4.06 -3.39
N VAL A 161 -21.29 -4.20 -2.06
CA VAL A 161 -22.41 -3.76 -1.22
C VAL A 161 -22.60 -2.25 -1.35
N ARG A 162 -21.52 -1.47 -1.33
CA ARG A 162 -21.55 -0.02 -1.51
C ARG A 162 -22.18 0.36 -2.86
N LEU A 163 -21.74 -0.28 -3.94
CA LEU A 163 -22.27 -0.07 -5.29
C LEU A 163 -23.76 -0.38 -5.35
N ALA A 164 -24.19 -1.51 -4.76
CA ALA A 164 -25.59 -1.92 -4.71
C ALA A 164 -26.46 -0.90 -3.96
N LEU A 165 -25.98 -0.35 -2.84
CA LEU A 165 -26.69 0.68 -2.07
C LEU A 165 -26.82 1.99 -2.85
N VAL A 166 -25.75 2.44 -3.51
CA VAL A 166 -25.73 3.69 -4.30
C VAL A 166 -26.56 3.58 -5.59
N ALA A 167 -26.69 2.36 -6.13
CA ALA A 167 -27.49 2.09 -7.32
C ALA A 167 -29.00 2.09 -7.06
N GLN A 168 -29.44 2.04 -5.80
CA GLN A 168 -30.86 2.00 -5.44
C GLN A 168 -31.64 3.20 -6.03
N PRO A 169 -32.83 2.98 -6.63
CA PRO A 169 -33.65 4.04 -7.21
C PRO A 169 -34.00 5.15 -6.22
N THR A 170 -34.22 4.81 -4.95
CA THR A 170 -34.52 5.75 -3.86
C THR A 170 -33.40 6.75 -3.62
N VAL A 171 -32.14 6.33 -3.75
CA VAL A 171 -30.98 7.23 -3.68
C VAL A 171 -30.92 8.11 -4.92
N GLY A 172 -31.22 7.55 -6.10
CA GLY A 172 -31.29 8.30 -7.35
C GLY A 172 -32.32 9.43 -7.33
N THR A 173 -33.55 9.15 -6.89
CA THR A 173 -34.62 10.15 -6.78
C THR A 173 -34.30 11.21 -5.74
N TRP A 174 -33.72 10.83 -4.60
CA TRP A 174 -33.27 11.78 -3.57
C TRP A 174 -32.20 12.75 -4.08
N LEU A 175 -31.23 12.25 -4.87
CA LEU A 175 -30.18 13.08 -5.47
C LEU A 175 -30.73 14.06 -6.52
N GLN A 176 -31.73 13.65 -7.28
CA GLN A 176 -32.39 14.48 -8.28
C GLN A 176 -33.31 15.53 -7.64
N ASN A 177 -33.98 15.18 -6.54
CA ASN A 177 -34.85 16.07 -5.77
C ASN A 177 -34.07 16.96 -4.80
N ARG A 178 -33.07 17.68 -5.31
CA ARG A 178 -32.41 18.75 -4.54
C ARG A 178 -33.37 19.92 -4.42
N PRO A 179 -33.79 20.30 -3.20
CA PRO A 179 -34.39 21.61 -3.02
C PRO A 179 -33.35 22.65 -3.46
N PRO A 180 -33.76 23.73 -4.16
CA PRO A 180 -32.87 24.87 -4.34
C PRO A 180 -32.38 25.29 -2.95
N ALA A 181 -31.07 25.51 -2.82
CA ALA A 181 -30.49 25.92 -1.54
C ALA A 181 -31.24 27.15 -1.04
N ALA A 182 -31.74 27.10 0.20
CA ALA A 182 -32.42 28.25 0.77
C ALA A 182 -31.47 29.45 0.66
N PRO A 183 -31.95 30.58 0.11
CA PRO A 183 -31.10 31.75 0.01
C PRO A 183 -30.64 32.16 1.41
N VAL A 184 -29.41 32.63 1.53
CA VAL A 184 -28.85 33.12 2.79
C VAL A 184 -28.79 34.64 2.71
N TRP A 185 -29.21 35.31 3.78
CA TRP A 185 -29.14 36.76 3.84
C TRP A 185 -27.67 37.21 3.89
N SER A 186 -27.25 38.02 2.90
CA SER A 186 -25.95 38.68 2.93
C SER A 186 -26.11 40.08 3.51
N ALA A 187 -25.60 40.27 4.72
CA ALA A 187 -25.60 41.58 5.38
C ALA A 187 -24.82 42.64 4.57
N GLU A 188 -23.75 42.23 3.88
CA GLU A 188 -22.89 43.08 3.06
C GLU A 188 -23.64 43.65 1.85
N ASN A 189 -24.43 42.82 1.16
CA ASN A 189 -25.16 43.25 -0.04
C ASN A 189 -26.63 43.62 0.23
N GLN A 190 -27.08 43.55 1.49
CA GLN A 190 -28.48 43.78 1.89
C GLN A 190 -29.49 42.98 1.02
N GLN A 191 -29.12 41.77 0.61
CA GLN A 191 -29.96 40.93 -0.24
C GLN A 191 -29.81 39.45 0.09
N TRP A 192 -30.85 38.70 -0.23
CA TRP A 192 -30.85 37.25 -0.22
C TRP A 192 -30.02 36.75 -1.39
N VAL A 193 -28.91 36.06 -1.11
CA VAL A 193 -28.02 35.52 -2.13
C VAL A 193 -28.09 34.00 -2.09
N ALA A 194 -28.04 33.38 -3.27
CA ALA A 194 -27.83 31.95 -3.34
C ALA A 194 -26.49 31.63 -2.64
N PRO A 195 -26.45 30.73 -1.65
CA PRO A 195 -25.20 30.37 -1.00
C PRO A 195 -24.23 29.86 -2.05
N ARG A 196 -23.10 30.56 -2.22
CA ARG A 196 -22.02 30.09 -3.09
C ARG A 196 -21.54 28.76 -2.51
N SER A 197 -21.55 27.71 -3.33
CA SER A 197 -20.93 26.42 -2.97
C SER A 197 -19.43 26.64 -2.82
N GLY A 198 -18.98 26.99 -1.61
CA GLY A 198 -17.61 27.37 -1.34
C GLY A 198 -16.66 26.19 -1.55
N ALA A 199 -15.75 26.31 -2.51
CA ALA A 199 -14.64 25.39 -2.72
C ALA A 199 -13.82 25.15 -1.43
N GLY A 200 -13.85 26.07 -0.46
CA GLY A 200 -13.13 25.99 0.80
C GLY A 200 -13.40 24.73 1.62
N VAL A 201 -14.62 24.18 1.60
CA VAL A 201 -14.91 22.93 2.35
C VAL A 201 -14.36 21.69 1.63
N VAL A 202 -14.16 21.75 0.31
CA VAL A 202 -13.48 20.67 -0.43
C VAL A 202 -11.98 20.72 -0.14
N VAL A 203 -11.39 21.92 -0.14
CA VAL A 203 -9.96 22.12 0.17
C VAL A 203 -9.63 21.67 1.61
N ALA A 204 -10.46 22.04 2.59
CA ALA A 204 -10.25 21.64 3.99
C ALA A 204 -10.28 20.11 4.21
N LEU A 205 -11.06 19.38 3.40
CA LEU A 205 -11.16 17.93 3.50
C LEU A 205 -10.07 17.20 2.69
N MET A 206 -9.54 17.83 1.64
CA MET A 206 -8.45 17.27 0.84
C MET A 206 -7.06 17.52 1.44
N ALA A 207 -6.90 18.54 2.29
CA ALA A 207 -5.65 18.85 2.95
C ALA A 207 -5.01 17.65 3.69
N PRO A 208 -5.71 16.89 4.56
CA PRO A 208 -5.10 15.76 5.25
C PRO A 208 -4.72 14.61 4.30
N VAL A 209 -5.51 14.34 3.25
CA VAL A 209 -5.19 13.30 2.26
C VAL A 209 -3.95 13.67 1.44
N ALA A 210 -3.86 14.94 1.01
CA ALA A 210 -2.69 15.45 0.31
C ALA A 210 -1.45 15.43 1.19
N LEU A 211 -1.58 15.76 2.48
CA LEU A 211 -0.49 15.73 3.45
C LEU A 211 0.00 14.30 3.70
N LEU A 212 -0.92 13.32 3.74
CA LEU A 212 -0.59 11.90 3.86
C LEU A 212 0.12 11.38 2.61
N LEU A 213 -0.33 11.76 1.41
CA LEU A 213 0.36 11.45 0.15
C LEU A 213 1.78 12.03 0.12
N VAL A 214 1.95 13.30 0.50
CA VAL A 214 3.28 13.92 0.58
C VAL A 214 4.14 13.22 1.61
N ALA A 215 3.62 12.89 2.80
CA ALA A 215 4.35 12.14 3.81
C ALA A 215 4.78 10.75 3.30
N THR A 216 3.92 10.02 2.59
CA THR A 216 4.28 8.74 1.98
C THR A 216 5.37 8.89 0.92
N VAL A 217 5.26 9.88 0.02
CA VAL A 217 6.31 10.15 -0.98
C VAL A 217 7.63 10.53 -0.32
N VAL A 218 7.60 11.34 0.74
CA VAL A 218 8.80 11.71 1.50
C VAL A 218 9.41 10.48 2.18
N VAL A 219 8.62 9.65 2.87
CA VAL A 219 9.13 8.42 3.51
C VAL A 219 9.75 7.48 2.46
N LEU A 220 9.09 7.27 1.32
CA LEU A 220 9.61 6.43 0.24
C LEU A 220 10.89 7.02 -0.38
N ALA A 221 10.93 8.32 -0.64
CA ALA A 221 12.10 8.97 -1.23
C ALA A 221 13.30 9.04 -0.26
N ASN A 222 13.07 9.00 1.05
CA ASN A 222 14.14 8.96 2.05
C ASN A 222 14.50 7.54 2.48
N ALA A 223 13.72 6.53 2.07
CA ALA A 223 14.04 5.13 2.35
C ALA A 223 15.28 4.67 1.55
N GLU A 224 15.52 5.23 0.36
CA GLU A 224 16.71 4.90 -0.45
C GLU A 224 18.01 5.35 0.23
N ASP A 225 18.07 6.55 0.81
CA ASP A 225 19.29 7.05 1.47
C ASP A 225 19.57 6.40 2.83
N GLN A 226 18.56 5.76 3.44
CA GLN A 226 18.70 5.17 4.79
C GLN A 226 19.10 3.69 4.75
N PHE A 227 19.08 3.06 3.58
CA PHE A 227 19.44 1.65 3.43
C PHE A 227 20.95 1.39 3.55
N ASP A 228 21.80 2.36 3.24
CA ASP A 228 23.26 2.20 3.37
C ASP A 228 23.78 2.31 4.82
N TYR A 229 22.95 2.72 5.79
CA TYR A 229 23.42 3.05 7.14
C TYR A 229 22.81 2.21 8.28
N TYR A 230 21.73 1.47 8.05
CA TYR A 230 21.10 0.64 9.11
C TYR A 230 21.52 -0.84 9.12
N GLY A 231 22.54 -1.22 8.34
CA GLY A 231 23.26 -2.50 8.50
C GLY A 231 24.14 -2.59 9.76
N ALA A 232 24.22 -1.53 10.58
CA ALA A 232 25.12 -1.46 11.74
C ALA A 232 24.42 -1.12 13.07
N THR A 233 23.16 -1.50 13.27
CA THR A 233 22.56 -1.48 14.62
C THR A 233 22.67 -2.85 15.27
N ASP A 234 23.71 -3.04 16.09
CA ASP A 234 23.78 -3.90 17.29
C ASP A 234 22.99 -5.25 17.25
N THR A 235 22.86 -5.89 16.10
CA THR A 235 22.79 -7.34 16.06
C THR A 235 24.15 -7.80 16.59
N PRO A 236 24.20 -8.67 17.62
CA PRO A 236 25.47 -9.18 18.10
C PRO A 236 26.23 -9.72 16.88
N ALA A 237 27.48 -9.28 16.73
CA ALA A 237 28.36 -9.51 15.58
C ALA A 237 28.53 -10.99 15.20
N GLY A 238 27.48 -11.64 14.68
CA GLY A 238 27.45 -13.09 14.53
C GLY A 238 26.20 -13.61 13.82
N VAL A 239 25.63 -12.85 12.89
CA VAL A 239 24.60 -13.39 11.96
C VAL A 239 24.97 -13.17 10.48
N TYR A 240 25.80 -12.17 10.18
CA TYR A 240 26.57 -12.11 8.91
C TYR A 240 28.05 -12.44 9.13
N GLY A 241 28.43 -12.82 10.35
CA GLY A 241 29.78 -13.26 10.70
C GLY A 241 29.76 -14.74 11.02
N THR A 242 30.60 -15.51 10.33
CA THR A 242 31.03 -16.89 10.64
C THR A 242 30.10 -18.07 10.33
N ASP A 243 28.91 -17.86 9.76
CA ASP A 243 27.96 -18.98 9.53
C ASP A 243 28.00 -19.54 8.11
N SER A 244 28.86 -19.01 7.22
CA SER A 244 29.10 -19.70 5.94
C SER A 244 29.62 -21.11 6.26
N GLU A 245 29.18 -22.11 5.49
CA GLU A 245 29.71 -23.48 5.62
C GLU A 245 31.25 -23.51 5.53
N TRP A 246 31.81 -22.49 4.86
CA TRP A 246 33.21 -22.28 4.58
C TRP A 246 33.98 -21.52 5.67
N SER A 247 33.31 -20.99 6.72
CA SER A 247 33.99 -20.21 7.77
C SER A 247 35.06 -21.01 8.52
N SER A 248 34.90 -22.34 8.56
CA SER A 248 35.88 -23.27 9.12
C SER A 248 37.21 -23.34 8.34
N LEU A 249 37.23 -22.83 7.10
CA LEU A 249 38.44 -22.75 6.26
C LEU A 249 39.29 -21.52 6.58
N TYR A 250 38.77 -20.54 7.32
CA TYR A 250 39.54 -19.36 7.71
C TYR A 250 40.73 -19.74 8.61
N ASP A 251 41.95 -19.41 8.18
CA ASP A 251 43.20 -19.75 8.87
C ASP A 251 43.90 -18.52 9.44
N GLY A 252 43.14 -17.66 10.15
CA GLY A 252 43.72 -16.52 10.86
C GLY A 252 44.32 -15.42 9.97
N GLY A 253 43.85 -15.32 8.72
CA GLY A 253 44.27 -14.32 7.75
C GLY A 253 45.28 -14.83 6.72
N ASP A 254 45.72 -16.09 6.86
CA ASP A 254 46.46 -16.77 5.79
C ASP A 254 45.51 -17.08 4.61
N PRO A 255 46.01 -16.99 3.36
CA PRO A 255 45.17 -17.22 2.20
C PRO A 255 44.73 -18.68 2.11
N VAL A 256 43.47 -18.90 1.79
CA VAL A 256 42.87 -20.23 1.65
C VAL A 256 43.05 -20.71 0.23
N GLN A 257 43.69 -21.89 0.08
CA GLN A 257 43.96 -22.45 -1.24
C GLN A 257 42.66 -22.80 -1.98
N PRO A 258 42.51 -22.44 -3.26
CA PRO A 258 41.34 -22.80 -4.03
C PRO A 258 41.22 -24.33 -4.21
N PRO A 259 40.00 -24.86 -4.42
CA PRO A 259 39.78 -26.29 -4.64
C PRO A 259 40.63 -26.84 -5.78
N SER A 260 41.26 -27.99 -5.57
CA SER A 260 41.96 -28.70 -6.65
C SER A 260 40.98 -29.34 -7.63
N SER A 261 41.41 -29.66 -8.85
CA SER A 261 40.56 -30.33 -9.86
C SER A 261 40.00 -31.71 -9.46
N SER A 262 40.42 -32.26 -8.32
CA SER A 262 39.87 -33.50 -7.74
C SER A 262 38.84 -33.27 -6.63
N ASP A 263 38.63 -32.02 -6.23
CA ASP A 263 37.68 -31.62 -5.19
C ASP A 263 36.24 -31.60 -5.73
N PRO A 264 35.23 -32.10 -4.98
CA PRO A 264 33.82 -32.02 -5.38
C PRO A 264 33.29 -30.61 -5.62
N PHE A 265 33.91 -29.58 -5.02
CA PHE A 265 33.53 -28.18 -5.15
C PHE A 265 34.33 -27.44 -6.24
N TYR A 266 35.12 -28.15 -7.04
CA TYR A 266 35.91 -27.54 -8.13
C TYR A 266 35.03 -27.12 -9.31
N GLU A 267 35.17 -25.86 -9.72
CA GLU A 267 34.53 -25.30 -10.90
C GLU A 267 35.57 -24.67 -11.82
N SER A 268 35.82 -25.31 -12.97
CA SER A 268 36.90 -24.89 -13.87
C SER A 268 36.77 -23.48 -14.42
N GLN A 269 35.56 -22.90 -14.43
CA GLN A 269 35.37 -21.54 -14.91
C GLN A 269 35.92 -20.47 -13.97
N TYR A 270 36.07 -20.78 -12.67
CA TYR A 270 36.53 -19.84 -11.63
C TYR A 270 37.97 -20.12 -11.17
N ASP A 271 38.60 -21.19 -11.68
CA ASP A 271 39.92 -21.66 -11.24
C ASP A 271 41.02 -20.60 -11.44
N ALA A 272 40.96 -19.86 -12.55
CA ALA A 272 41.93 -18.80 -12.83
C ALA A 272 41.83 -17.65 -11.82
N ASP A 273 40.64 -17.07 -11.67
CA ASP A 273 40.43 -15.92 -10.78
C ASP A 273 40.60 -16.30 -9.30
N ALA A 274 40.22 -17.52 -8.92
CA ALA A 274 40.44 -18.04 -7.57
C ALA A 274 41.92 -18.24 -7.25
N GLN A 275 42.71 -18.69 -8.24
CA GLN A 275 44.15 -18.82 -8.10
C GLN A 275 44.83 -17.45 -8.02
N ASP A 276 44.44 -16.50 -8.87
CA ASP A 276 44.98 -15.14 -8.86
C ASP A 276 44.61 -14.40 -7.56
N CYS A 277 43.38 -14.58 -7.07
CA CYS A 277 42.93 -14.08 -5.77
C CYS A 277 43.75 -14.67 -4.60
N TYR A 278 43.99 -15.98 -4.60
CA TYR A 278 44.86 -16.64 -3.62
C TYR A 278 46.28 -16.08 -3.64
N ASP A 279 46.83 -15.84 -4.83
CA ASP A 279 48.17 -15.28 -5.05
C ASP A 279 48.25 -13.77 -4.69
N GLY A 280 47.11 -13.14 -4.38
CA GLY A 280 47.00 -11.81 -3.79
C GLY A 280 46.59 -10.71 -4.78
N ASP A 281 46.06 -11.07 -5.95
CA ASP A 281 45.39 -10.11 -6.83
C ASP A 281 43.98 -9.81 -6.30
N LEU A 282 43.83 -8.66 -5.64
CA LEU A 282 42.58 -8.28 -4.98
C LEU A 282 41.49 -7.92 -6.00
N GLY A 283 41.86 -7.49 -7.21
CA GLY A 283 40.91 -7.29 -8.30
C GLY A 283 40.32 -8.62 -8.78
N ALA A 284 41.14 -9.68 -8.84
CA ALA A 284 40.65 -11.03 -9.15
C ALA A 284 39.71 -11.58 -8.06
N CYS A 285 39.90 -11.20 -6.79
CA CYS A 285 38.94 -11.55 -5.72
C CYS A 285 37.57 -10.88 -5.93
N ASP A 286 37.56 -9.61 -6.35
CA ASP A 286 36.33 -8.86 -6.63
C ASP A 286 35.61 -9.43 -7.86
N ASP A 287 36.35 -9.75 -8.93
CA ASP A 287 35.82 -10.40 -10.12
C ASP A 287 35.23 -11.77 -9.76
N LEU A 288 35.97 -12.59 -9.00
CA LEU A 288 35.52 -13.90 -8.51
C LEU A 288 34.22 -13.80 -7.69
N TYR A 289 34.11 -12.83 -6.77
CA TYR A 289 32.88 -12.61 -6.01
C TYR A 289 31.69 -12.27 -6.93
N SER A 290 31.93 -11.42 -7.94
CA SER A 290 30.86 -10.94 -8.83
C SER A 290 30.35 -11.99 -9.83
N GLU A 291 31.19 -12.95 -10.20
CA GLU A 291 30.89 -13.94 -11.23
C GLU A 291 30.35 -15.27 -10.68
N THR A 292 30.50 -15.51 -9.38
CA THR A 292 30.18 -16.80 -8.75
C THR A 292 28.74 -16.88 -8.23
N GLU A 293 28.25 -18.11 -8.03
CA GLU A 293 26.90 -18.32 -7.49
C GLU A 293 26.86 -18.02 -5.98
N VAL A 294 25.75 -17.43 -5.52
CA VAL A 294 25.52 -17.13 -4.12
C VAL A 294 25.52 -18.40 -3.27
N GLY A 295 26.29 -18.39 -2.17
CA GLY A 295 26.54 -19.50 -1.25
C GLY A 295 27.71 -20.41 -1.65
N SER A 296 28.34 -20.19 -2.81
CA SER A 296 29.44 -21.03 -3.28
C SER A 296 30.74 -20.79 -2.51
N LEU A 297 31.65 -21.78 -2.52
CA LEU A 297 32.99 -21.61 -1.95
C LEU A 297 33.77 -20.51 -2.66
N TYR A 298 33.59 -20.35 -3.97
CA TYR A 298 34.25 -19.32 -4.74
C TYR A 298 33.73 -17.90 -4.40
N GLU A 299 32.43 -17.75 -4.17
CA GLU A 299 31.85 -16.49 -3.66
C GLU A 299 32.46 -16.15 -2.30
N TRP A 300 32.54 -17.12 -1.39
CA TRP A 300 33.16 -16.92 -0.08
C TRP A 300 34.65 -16.56 -0.17
N LEU A 301 35.41 -17.19 -1.07
CA LEU A 301 36.81 -16.84 -1.31
C LEU A 301 36.94 -15.40 -1.83
N GLY A 302 36.10 -14.99 -2.79
CA GLY A 302 36.09 -13.63 -3.32
C GLY A 302 35.75 -12.60 -2.24
N SER A 303 34.66 -12.81 -1.49
CA SER A 303 34.17 -11.88 -0.47
C SER A 303 35.10 -11.77 0.75
N THR A 304 35.92 -12.78 1.03
CA THR A 304 36.93 -12.78 2.11
C THR A 304 38.33 -12.42 1.65
N CYS A 305 38.48 -11.92 0.41
CA CYS A 305 39.76 -11.54 -0.19
C CYS A 305 40.78 -12.68 -0.19
N GLY A 306 40.33 -13.86 -0.64
CA GLY A 306 41.11 -15.10 -0.67
C GLY A 306 41.22 -15.77 0.71
N GLY A 307 40.24 -15.58 1.60
CA GLY A 307 40.27 -16.11 2.97
C GLY A 307 41.11 -15.30 3.95
N ARG A 308 41.54 -14.08 3.57
CA ARG A 308 42.36 -13.19 4.41
C ARG A 308 41.57 -12.44 5.46
N GLN A 309 40.26 -12.31 5.26
CA GLN A 309 39.33 -11.73 6.21
C GLN A 309 38.50 -12.83 6.87
N GLU A 310 38.20 -12.67 8.16
CA GLU A 310 37.39 -13.64 8.92
C GLU A 310 35.92 -13.67 8.51
N SER A 311 35.48 -12.64 7.80
CA SER A 311 34.11 -12.45 7.35
C SER A 311 34.12 -11.76 5.99
N GLU A 312 32.97 -11.84 5.31
CA GLU A 312 32.75 -11.19 4.03
C GLU A 312 32.97 -9.67 4.16
N THR A 313 33.70 -9.12 3.21
CA THR A 313 34.01 -7.69 3.16
C THR A 313 32.92 -6.98 2.37
N TYR A 314 32.34 -5.92 2.94
CA TYR A 314 31.40 -5.07 2.21
C TYR A 314 32.17 -4.11 1.29
N GLY A 315 32.17 -4.37 -0.01
CA GLY A 315 32.82 -3.50 -1.01
C GLY A 315 33.81 -4.27 -1.88
N THR A 316 34.97 -3.65 -2.14
CA THR A 316 36.09 -4.22 -2.89
C THR A 316 37.19 -4.70 -1.95
N CYS A 317 37.98 -5.66 -2.39
CA CYS A 317 39.17 -6.12 -1.70
C CYS A 317 40.36 -5.16 -1.87
N GLU A 318 40.32 -4.23 -2.83
CA GLU A 318 41.34 -3.19 -3.09
C GLU A 318 41.44 -2.05 -2.06
#